data_AF-A0A374UND9-F1
#
_entry.id   AF-A0A374UND9-F1
#
_cell.length_a   1.000
_cell.length_b   1.000
_cell.length_c   1.000
_cell.angle_alpha   90.00
_cell.angle_beta   90.00
_cell.angle_gamma   90.00
#
_symmetry.space_group_name_H-M   'P 1'
#
loop_
_entity.id
_entity.type
_entity.pdbx_description
1 polymer ?
#
loop_
_entity_poly.entity_id
_entity_poly.type
_entity_poly.pdbx_seq_one_letter_code
_entity_poly.pdbx_strand_id
1 'polypeptide(L)' 'MLINFIIKILFRKDEEQMAVVYATLIVKGKKTFGAVPERIKEQVKQVLIDLECADLVTE' A
#
# COMPACT_ATOMS: atom_id res chain seq x y z
N MET A 1 -22.98 -8.97 -5.01
CA MET A 1 -22.29 -8.06 -5.95
C MET A 1 -22.35 -6.59 -5.50
N LEU A 2 -23.52 -6.04 -5.12
CA LEU A 2 -23.64 -4.67 -4.60
C LEU A 2 -22.88 -4.41 -3.28
N ILE A 3 -22.91 -5.37 -2.35
CA ILE A 3 -22.29 -5.23 -1.01
C ILE A 3 -20.77 -5.01 -1.12
N ASN A 4 -20.08 -5.75 -1.98
CA ASN A 4 -18.64 -5.53 -2.23
C ASN A 4 -18.36 -4.14 -2.80
N PHE A 5 -19.28 -3.55 -3.55
CA PHE A 5 -19.12 -2.21 -4.13
C PHE A 5 -19.27 -1.13 -3.05
N ILE A 6 -20.25 -1.27 -2.16
CA ILE A 6 -20.46 -0.38 -1.01
C ILE A 6 -19.28 -0.45 -0.04
N ILE A 7 -18.78 -1.67 0.26
CA ILE A 7 -17.59 -1.89 1.09
C ILE A 7 -16.35 -1.24 0.45
N LYS A 8 -16.13 -1.43 -0.86
CA LYS A 8 -15.02 -0.77 -1.57
C LYS A 8 -15.08 0.75 -1.46
N ILE A 9 -16.25 1.37 -1.56
CA ILE A 9 -16.37 2.82 -1.45
C ILE A 9 -16.08 3.30 -0.02
N LEU A 10 -16.56 2.57 1.00
CA LEU A 10 -16.40 2.95 2.40
C LEU A 10 -14.95 2.83 2.89
N PHE A 11 -14.21 1.78 2.48
CA PHE A 11 -12.86 1.48 2.98
C PHE A 11 -11.71 2.09 2.15
N ARG A 12 -11.99 2.77 1.04
CA ARG A 12 -10.95 3.35 0.16
C ARG A 12 -10.03 4.34 0.86
N LYS A 13 -10.58 5.16 1.77
CA LYS A 13 -9.79 6.16 2.51
C LYS A 13 -8.81 5.50 3.49
N ASP A 14 -9.19 4.38 4.09
CA ASP A 14 -8.34 3.63 5.00
C ASP A 14 -7.22 2.89 4.25
N GLU A 15 -7.48 2.43 3.03
CA GLU A 15 -6.47 1.77 2.17
C GLU A 15 -5.30 2.71 1.83
N GLU A 16 -5.60 3.97 1.44
CA GLU A 16 -4.58 4.97 1.11
C GLU A 16 -3.69 5.30 2.32
N GLN A 17 -4.30 5.52 3.49
CA GLN A 17 -3.55 5.80 4.72
C GLN A 17 -2.67 4.60 5.12
N MET A 18 -3.21 3.38 5.00
CA MET A 18 -2.44 2.17 5.26
C MET A 18 -1.29 1.99 4.27
N ALA A 19 -1.45 2.37 3.01
CA ALA A 19 -0.38 2.31 2.02
C ALA A 19 0.79 3.24 2.38
N VAL A 20 0.50 4.48 2.82
CA VAL A 20 1.53 5.43 3.28
C VAL A 20 2.28 4.91 4.51
N VAL A 21 1.57 4.30 5.46
CA VAL A 21 2.19 3.68 6.65
C VAL A 21 3.13 2.55 6.22
N TYR A 22 2.69 1.65 5.33
CA TYR A 22 3.53 0.55 4.85
C TYR A 22 4.75 1.05 4.07
N ALA A 23 4.58 2.01 3.15
CA ALA A 23 5.70 2.63 2.43
C ALA A 23 6.71 3.24 3.41
N THR A 24 6.24 3.96 4.43
CA THR A 24 7.10 4.52 5.48
C THR A 24 7.85 3.44 6.26
N LEU A 25 7.18 2.32 6.59
CA LEU A 25 7.82 1.19 7.28
C LEU A 25 8.88 0.51 6.40
N ILE A 26 8.65 0.45 5.08
CA ILE A 26 9.59 -0.10 4.10
C ILE A 26 10.82 0.80 3.96
N VAL A 27 10.62 2.12 3.79
CA VAL A 27 11.71 3.12 3.76
C VAL A 27 12.54 3.08 5.05
N LYS A 28 11.91 2.83 6.19
CA LYS A 28 12.60 2.67 7.48
C LYS A 28 13.26 1.29 7.69
N GLY A 29 13.17 0.38 6.72
CA GLY A 29 13.70 -0.99 6.82
C GLY A 29 13.02 -1.86 7.89
N LYS A 30 11.80 -1.50 8.32
CA LYS A 30 11.02 -2.26 9.32
C LYS A 30 10.14 -3.33 8.71
N LYS A 31 9.81 -3.21 7.43
CA LYS A 31 9.08 -4.20 6.64
C LYS A 31 9.65 -4.29 5.23
N THR A 32 9.43 -5.42 4.57
CA THR A 32 9.72 -5.61 3.15
C THR A 32 8.45 -5.43 2.32
N PHE A 33 8.60 -5.17 1.02
CA PHE A 33 7.47 -5.05 0.11
C PHE A 33 6.63 -6.34 0.00
N GLY A 34 7.26 -7.52 0.13
CA GLY A 34 6.56 -8.80 0.24
C GLY A 34 5.62 -8.94 1.44
N ALA A 35 5.79 -8.12 2.51
CA ALA A 35 4.89 -8.11 3.67
C ALA A 35 3.62 -7.25 3.47
N VAL A 36 3.48 -6.62 2.30
CA VAL A 36 2.34 -5.76 1.97
C VAL A 36 1.17 -6.63 1.48
N PRO A 37 -0.04 -6.48 2.05
CA PRO A 37 -1.23 -7.18 1.55
C PRO A 37 -1.52 -6.87 0.08
N GLU A 38 -1.86 -7.88 -0.72
CA GLU A 38 -2.12 -7.75 -2.17
C GLU A 38 -3.10 -6.60 -2.49
N ARG A 39 -4.13 -6.40 -1.65
CA ARG A 39 -5.15 -5.36 -1.84
C ARG A 39 -4.58 -3.95 -1.93
N ILE A 40 -3.48 -3.66 -1.23
CA ILE A 40 -2.84 -2.33 -1.19
C ILE A 40 -1.44 -2.35 -1.80
N LYS A 41 -0.99 -3.48 -2.36
CA LYS A 41 0.39 -3.66 -2.86
C LYS A 41 0.73 -2.67 -3.98
N GLU A 42 -0.20 -2.45 -4.90
CA GLU A 42 -0.06 -1.44 -5.96
C GLU A 42 -0.06 0.00 -5.40
N GLN A 43 -0.88 0.29 -4.38
CA GLN A 43 -0.89 1.62 -3.75
C GLN A 43 0.43 1.89 -3.03
N VAL A 44 0.97 0.91 -2.29
CA VAL A 44 2.28 1.02 -1.64
C VAL A 44 3.40 1.20 -2.66
N LYS A 45 3.35 0.46 -3.77
CA LYS A 45 4.32 0.61 -4.87
C LYS A 45 4.30 2.03 -5.43
N GLN A 46 3.12 2.59 -5.68
CA GLN A 46 2.99 3.96 -6.16
C GLN A 46 3.54 4.97 -5.15
N VAL A 47 3.21 4.83 -3.87
CA VAL A 47 3.75 5.72 -2.83
C VAL A 47 5.28 5.62 -2.75
N LEU A 48 5.87 4.42 -2.89
CA LEU A 48 7.33 4.26 -2.94
C LEU A 48 7.96 4.93 -4.17
N ILE A 49 7.28 4.88 -5.33
CA ILE A 49 7.71 5.60 -6.54
C ILE A 49 7.66 7.11 -6.30
N ASP A 50 6.58 7.62 -5.71
CA ASP A 50 6.40 9.04 -5.40
C ASP A 50 7.43 9.54 -4.37
N LEU A 51 7.91 8.65 -3.51
CA LEU A 51 9.00 8.89 -2.55
C LEU A 51 10.40 8.63 -3.13
N GLU A 52 10.53 8.38 -4.44
CA GLU A 52 11.79 8.05 -5.12
C GLU A 52 12.53 6.82 -4.56
N CYS A 53 11.80 5.91 -3.91
CA CYS A 53 12.30 4.69 -3.26
C CYS A 53 11.83 3.41 -3.99
N ALA A 54 11.70 3.48 -5.31
CA ALA A 54 11.17 2.37 -6.13
C ALA A 54 12.05 1.11 -6.09
N ASP A 55 13.34 1.25 -5.76
CA ASP A 55 14.31 0.17 -5.56
C ASP A 55 13.95 -0.77 -4.40
N LEU A 56 13.14 -0.30 -3.43
CA LEU A 56 12.68 -1.11 -2.30
C LEU A 56 11.55 -2.08 -2.67
N VAL A 57 11.01 -1.97 -3.89
CA VAL A 57 9.99 -2.88 -4.44
C VAL A 57 10.65 -4.18 -4.86
N THR A 58 10.83 -5.07 -3.90
CA THR A 58 11.38 -6.42 -4.07
C THR A 58 10.29 -7.45 -3.83
N GLU A 59 10.19 -8.45 -4.73
CA GLU A 59 9.13 -9.48 -4.67
C GLU A 59 9.18 -10.33 -3.39
#